data_AF-A0A3D0XJE5-F1
#
_entry.id   AF-A0A3D0XJE5-F1
#
_cell.length_a   1.000
_cell.length_b   1.000
_cell.length_c   1.000
_cell.angle_alpha   90.00
_cell.angle_beta   90.00
_cell.angle_gamma   90.00
#
_symmetry.space_group_name_H-M   'P 1'
#
loop_
_entity.id
_entity.type
_entity.pdbx_description
1 polymer ?
#
loop_
_entity_poly.entity_id
_entity_poly.type
_entity_poly.pdbx_seq_one_letter_code
_entity_poly.pdbx_strand_id
1 'polypeptide(L)'
;MDLWVYSRGLTHYDTPMLLQTSGAFTRHADSSHRVSAGSYWDRHSWLKPMARYLALSFLLVGWPDDRGVSWVQAGAVSTVHPLATQAAMEVMKEGGNAVDAAVAAGLTLGVVDGFNSGIGGGCFLLIRTPRGEIVGIDGREAAPATAHQDMYLKNGEADPSLSQSGPLAIAVPGALAAYEWALSRFGKRSLNTLIMPAARIAENGFLIDEGFHSRIRGVVERLREFSEAADIFLDGQHRAHPVGHRLVQSDLAKTYRSIGDKGVEFF
;
A
#
# COMPACT_ATOMS: atom_id res chain seq x y z
N MET A 1 3.96 -4.43 -0.20
CA MET A 1 2.95 -3.57 -0.86
C MET A 1 3.48 -2.17 -0.73
N ASP A 2 3.88 -1.57 -1.84
CA ASP A 2 4.66 -0.34 -1.79
C ASP A 2 3.78 0.81 -2.25
N LEU A 3 3.36 1.65 -1.31
CA LEU A 3 2.64 2.89 -1.57
C LEU A 3 3.66 4.02 -1.61
N TRP A 4 3.80 4.65 -2.77
CA TRP A 4 4.70 5.79 -2.95
C TRP A 4 3.88 7.06 -3.09
N VAL A 5 4.02 7.98 -2.13
CA VAL A 5 3.42 9.30 -2.21
C VAL A 5 4.52 10.35 -2.15
N TYR A 6 4.60 11.16 -3.20
CA TYR A 6 5.58 12.24 -3.32
C TYR A 6 4.87 13.59 -3.31
N SER A 7 5.38 14.53 -2.52
CA SER A 7 4.96 15.94 -2.55
C SER A 7 6.21 16.82 -2.45
N ARG A 8 6.40 17.72 -3.42
CA ARG A 8 7.55 18.65 -3.45
C ARG A 8 7.15 19.97 -2.80
N GLY A 9 7.68 20.27 -1.62
CA GLY A 9 7.66 21.61 -1.03
C GLY A 9 8.90 22.39 -1.45
N LEU A 10 8.73 23.56 -2.07
CA LEU A 10 9.85 24.44 -2.44
C LEU A 10 10.15 25.41 -1.30
N THR A 11 11.21 25.14 -0.54
CA THR A 11 12.15 26.16 -0.03
C THR A 11 13.55 25.55 0.04
N HIS A 12 14.36 25.88 -0.96
CA HIS A 12 15.83 25.73 -1.12
C HIS A 12 16.49 24.33 -1.14
N TYR A 13 17.21 24.09 -2.26
CA TYR A 13 18.26 23.12 -2.61
C TYR A 13 18.18 21.66 -2.13
N ASP A 14 18.00 20.76 -3.12
CA ASP A 14 18.77 19.52 -3.39
C ASP A 14 17.96 18.23 -3.74
N THR A 15 18.33 17.70 -4.92
CA THR A 15 18.30 16.36 -5.55
C THR A 15 17.10 15.38 -5.37
N PRO A 16 16.53 14.81 -6.46
CA PRO A 16 15.57 13.70 -6.38
C PRO A 16 16.26 12.36 -6.07
N MET A 17 15.61 11.48 -5.31
CA MET A 17 16.14 10.14 -5.00
C MET A 17 15.05 9.07 -5.10
N LEU A 18 15.34 8.00 -5.85
CA LEU A 18 14.56 6.76 -5.95
C LEU A 18 14.71 5.93 -4.67
N LEU A 19 13.64 5.18 -4.31
CA LEU A 19 13.75 4.02 -3.44
C LEU A 19 13.57 2.73 -4.25
N GLN A 20 14.44 1.77 -4.01
CA GLN A 20 14.34 0.37 -4.40
C GLN A 20 14.72 -0.44 -3.16
N THR A 21 14.01 -1.54 -2.88
CA THR A 21 14.47 -2.55 -1.92
C THR A 21 14.88 -3.81 -2.68
N SER A 22 16.09 -4.30 -2.41
CA SER A 22 16.45 -5.70 -2.60
C SER A 22 17.50 -6.09 -1.56
N GLY A 23 17.43 -7.32 -1.05
CA GLY A 23 18.59 -8.01 -0.50
C GLY A 23 18.55 -8.38 0.98
N ALA A 24 17.98 -9.56 1.25
CA ALA A 24 18.55 -10.66 2.01
C ALA A 24 19.53 -10.41 3.19
N PHE A 25 19.12 -10.99 4.31
CA PHE A 25 19.88 -11.44 5.47
C PHE A 25 21.14 -12.24 5.09
N THR A 26 22.32 -11.89 5.64
CA THR A 26 23.40 -12.86 5.88
C THR A 26 24.13 -12.57 7.20
N ARG A 27 24.33 -13.64 7.97
CA ARG A 27 25.10 -13.66 9.23
C ARG A 27 26.60 -13.47 8.98
N HIS A 28 27.27 -12.96 10.01
CA HIS A 28 28.72 -12.92 10.17
C HIS A 28 29.42 -14.28 9.96
N ALA A 29 30.50 -14.26 9.18
CA ALA A 29 31.69 -15.07 9.39
C ALA A 29 32.92 -14.31 8.84
N ASP A 30 33.98 -14.29 9.64
CA ASP A 30 35.24 -13.56 9.44
C ASP A 30 36.26 -14.33 8.58
N SER A 31 37.26 -13.59 8.12
CA SER A 31 38.61 -13.96 7.67
C SER A 31 38.88 -14.15 6.16
N SER A 32 39.56 -13.12 5.63
CA SER A 32 40.71 -13.17 4.72
C SER A 32 40.63 -14.03 3.45
N HIS A 33 40.28 -13.42 2.32
CA HIS A 33 40.99 -13.59 1.04
C HIS A 33 40.66 -12.42 0.10
N ARG A 34 41.68 -11.61 -0.27
CA ARG A 34 41.58 -10.61 -1.34
C ARG A 34 41.80 -11.31 -2.69
N VAL A 35 40.80 -11.27 -3.57
CA VAL A 35 40.93 -11.62 -4.98
C VAL A 35 40.68 -10.35 -5.79
N SER A 36 41.58 -10.03 -6.73
CA SER A 36 41.52 -8.83 -7.57
C SER A 36 40.43 -8.96 -8.64
N ALA A 37 39.60 -7.92 -8.77
CA ALA A 37 38.59 -7.82 -9.83
C ALA A 37 39.22 -7.23 -11.09
N GLY A 38 39.82 -8.10 -11.92
CA GLY A 38 40.22 -7.79 -13.29
C GLY A 38 39.17 -8.25 -14.30
N SER A 39 38.77 -7.32 -15.17
CA SER A 39 38.16 -7.52 -16.51
C SER A 39 36.87 -8.34 -16.64
N TYR A 40 35.72 -7.65 -16.64
CA TYR A 40 34.50 -8.14 -17.32
C TYR A 40 33.69 -7.06 -18.08
N TRP A 41 34.08 -5.77 -18.01
CA TRP A 41 33.27 -4.66 -18.53
C TRP A 41 33.85 -3.93 -19.76
N ASP A 42 34.84 -4.51 -20.45
CA ASP A 42 35.53 -3.85 -21.56
C ASP A 42 35.19 -4.46 -22.94
N ARG A 43 33.89 -4.58 -23.25
CA ARG A 43 33.42 -5.15 -24.53
C ARG A 43 32.29 -4.42 -25.27
N HIS A 44 32.04 -3.13 -25.01
CA HIS A 44 31.03 -2.37 -25.78
C HIS A 44 31.48 -0.92 -26.07
N SER A 45 32.64 -0.75 -26.72
CA SER A 45 33.16 0.56 -27.14
C SER A 45 32.52 1.12 -28.42
N TRP A 46 31.60 0.38 -29.06
CA TRP A 46 30.94 0.77 -30.32
C TRP A 46 29.65 1.61 -30.16
N LEU A 47 29.15 1.82 -28.93
CA LEU A 47 27.93 2.62 -28.67
C LEU A 47 28.19 4.13 -28.44
N LYS A 48 29.45 4.54 -28.31
CA LYS A 48 29.81 5.95 -28.04
C LYS A 48 29.54 6.95 -29.20
N PRO A 49 29.48 6.58 -30.49
CA PRO A 49 29.13 7.53 -31.55
C PRO A 49 27.62 7.80 -31.67
N MET A 50 26.76 6.88 -31.23
CA MET A 50 25.30 6.97 -31.44
C MET A 50 24.62 7.95 -30.46
N ALA A 51 25.19 8.15 -29.27
CA ALA A 51 24.69 9.09 -28.28
C ALA A 51 24.84 10.58 -28.68
N ARG A 52 25.72 10.91 -29.65
CA ARG A 52 25.90 12.30 -30.11
C ARG A 52 24.86 12.77 -31.11
N TYR A 53 24.21 11.84 -31.84
CA TYR A 53 23.18 12.20 -32.83
C TYR A 53 21.78 12.36 -32.24
N LEU A 54 21.47 11.72 -31.11
CA LEU A 54 20.21 11.92 -30.38
C LEU A 54 20.18 13.21 -29.54
N ALA A 55 21.35 13.76 -29.20
CA ALA A 55 21.44 15.02 -28.45
C ALA A 55 21.25 16.27 -29.35
N LEU A 56 21.40 16.14 -30.68
CA LEU A 56 21.25 17.27 -31.61
C LEU A 56 19.83 17.43 -32.18
N SER A 57 18.99 16.40 -32.13
CA SER A 57 17.59 16.48 -32.61
C SER A 57 16.64 17.17 -31.63
N PHE A 58 17.03 17.35 -30.36
CA PHE A 58 16.25 18.09 -29.37
C PHE A 58 16.45 19.62 -29.39
N LEU A 59 17.39 20.13 -30.21
CA LEU A 59 17.70 21.56 -30.28
C LEU A 59 16.99 22.32 -31.42
N LEU A 60 16.17 21.64 -32.23
CA LEU A 60 15.49 22.25 -33.39
C LEU A 60 13.95 22.18 -33.34
N VAL A 61 13.37 21.62 -32.29
CA VAL A 61 11.93 21.77 -32.01
C VAL A 61 11.79 22.98 -31.10
N GLY A 62 11.29 24.09 -31.65
CA GLY A 62 11.06 25.32 -30.90
C GLY A 62 10.27 25.05 -29.62
N TRP A 63 10.80 25.55 -28.51
CA TRP A 63 10.11 25.55 -27.23
C TRP A 63 8.82 26.36 -27.40
N PRO A 64 7.63 25.80 -27.13
CA PRO A 64 6.41 26.59 -27.12
C PRO A 64 6.56 27.61 -25.99
N ASP A 65 6.64 28.88 -26.40
CA ASP A 65 6.38 30.11 -25.67
C ASP A 65 5.72 29.89 -24.30
N ASP A 66 6.40 30.30 -23.22
CA ASP A 66 6.10 30.05 -21.80
C ASP A 66 4.85 30.80 -21.28
N ARG A 67 3.86 31.02 -22.14
CA ARG A 67 2.61 31.71 -21.82
C ARG A 67 1.70 30.78 -21.01
N GLY A 68 1.88 30.82 -19.69
CA GLY A 68 0.83 30.46 -18.73
C GLY A 68 0.84 29.03 -18.20
N VAL A 69 1.98 28.33 -18.21
CA VAL A 69 2.12 27.09 -17.43
C VAL A 69 2.24 27.46 -15.95
N SER A 70 1.10 27.57 -15.26
CA SER A 70 1.10 27.43 -13.81
C SER A 70 1.62 26.02 -13.54
N TRP A 71 2.83 25.90 -12.98
CA TRP A 71 3.28 24.64 -12.40
C TRP A 71 2.33 24.32 -11.24
N VAL A 72 1.25 23.61 -11.53
CA VAL A 72 0.41 23.01 -10.49
C VAL A 72 1.37 22.14 -9.69
N GLN A 73 1.43 22.35 -8.37
CA GLN A 73 2.24 21.54 -7.47
C GLN A 73 2.01 20.06 -7.77
N ALA A 74 2.97 19.42 -8.43
CA ALA A 74 2.81 18.04 -8.85
C ALA A 74 3.23 17.12 -7.69
N GLY A 75 2.24 16.53 -7.04
CA GLY A 75 2.42 15.31 -6.26
C GLY A 75 2.24 14.08 -7.14
N ALA A 76 2.86 12.97 -6.76
CA ALA A 76 2.70 11.68 -7.45
C ALA A 76 2.20 10.62 -6.47
N VAL A 77 1.32 9.74 -6.94
CA VAL A 77 0.82 8.57 -6.21
C VAL A 77 1.00 7.34 -7.07
N SER A 78 1.46 6.25 -6.46
CA SER A 78 1.39 4.93 -7.06
C SER A 78 0.77 3.95 -6.06
N THR A 79 -0.29 3.26 -6.50
CA THR A 79 -0.95 2.18 -5.76
C THR A 79 -1.27 1.04 -6.72
N VAL A 80 -1.57 -0.15 -6.17
CA VAL A 80 -1.95 -1.32 -6.98
C VAL A 80 -3.36 -1.23 -7.57
N HIS A 81 -4.21 -0.31 -7.09
CA HIS A 81 -5.61 -0.21 -7.50
C HIS A 81 -6.00 1.22 -7.91
N PRO A 82 -6.59 1.46 -9.09
CA PRO A 82 -6.87 2.81 -9.60
C PRO A 82 -7.75 3.65 -8.66
N LEU A 83 -8.75 3.05 -8.00
CA LEU A 83 -9.59 3.77 -7.02
C LEU A 83 -8.79 4.30 -5.81
N ALA A 84 -7.77 3.58 -5.34
CA ALA A 84 -6.93 4.05 -4.25
C ALA A 84 -5.98 5.17 -4.69
N THR A 85 -5.42 5.06 -5.91
CA THR A 85 -4.67 6.15 -6.53
C THR A 85 -5.54 7.40 -6.67
N GLN A 86 -6.79 7.23 -7.11
CA GLN A 86 -7.74 8.33 -7.24
C GLN A 86 -8.06 8.99 -5.89
N ALA A 87 -8.37 8.22 -4.86
CA ALA A 87 -8.65 8.76 -3.52
C ALA A 87 -7.49 9.61 -2.98
N ALA A 88 -6.25 9.14 -3.14
CA ALA A 88 -5.06 9.89 -2.74
C ALA A 88 -4.85 11.17 -3.56
N MET A 89 -5.08 11.13 -4.87
CA MET A 89 -5.01 12.31 -5.73
C MET A 89 -6.07 13.34 -5.38
N GLU A 90 -7.29 12.92 -5.05
CA GLU A 90 -8.37 13.79 -4.59
C GLU A 90 -7.98 14.52 -3.31
N VAL A 91 -7.44 13.79 -2.32
CA VAL A 91 -6.94 14.38 -1.07
C VAL A 91 -5.83 15.41 -1.32
N MET A 92 -4.91 15.14 -2.25
CA MET A 92 -3.88 16.13 -2.62
C MET A 92 -4.45 17.36 -3.34
N LYS A 93 -5.42 17.17 -4.25
CA LYS A 93 -6.13 18.28 -4.91
C LYS A 93 -6.87 19.17 -3.92
N GLU A 94 -7.37 18.58 -2.84
CA GLU A 94 -8.03 19.27 -1.73
C GLU A 94 -7.03 19.85 -0.70
N GLY A 95 -5.73 19.88 -1.01
CA GLY A 95 -4.70 20.51 -0.18
C GLY A 95 -4.15 19.65 0.97
N GLY A 96 -4.50 18.36 1.00
CA GLY A 96 -3.84 17.36 1.84
C GLY A 96 -2.37 17.17 1.44
N ASN A 97 -1.57 16.66 2.35
CA ASN A 97 -0.16 16.37 2.10
C ASN A 97 0.06 14.88 1.73
N ALA A 98 1.32 14.49 1.61
CA ALA A 98 1.68 13.12 1.26
C ALA A 98 1.20 12.07 2.27
N VAL A 99 1.15 12.41 3.56
CA VAL A 99 0.67 11.51 4.62
C VAL A 99 -0.85 11.36 4.57
N ASP A 100 -1.58 12.46 4.39
CA ASP A 100 -3.04 12.42 4.21
C ASP A 100 -3.43 11.54 3.02
N ALA A 101 -2.74 11.74 1.89
CA ALA A 101 -2.97 10.99 0.66
C ALA A 101 -2.58 9.51 0.80
N ALA A 102 -1.50 9.21 1.54
CA ALA A 102 -1.10 7.83 1.80
C ALA A 102 -2.13 7.09 2.66
N VAL A 103 -2.65 7.74 3.71
CA VAL A 103 -3.69 7.14 4.56
C VAL A 103 -4.99 6.95 3.79
N ALA A 104 -5.40 7.91 2.97
CA ALA A 104 -6.58 7.76 2.11
C ALA A 104 -6.45 6.60 1.11
N ALA A 105 -5.27 6.41 0.51
CA ALA A 105 -4.98 5.25 -0.32
C ALA A 105 -5.10 3.94 0.48
N GLY A 106 -4.45 3.86 1.65
CA GLY A 106 -4.47 2.66 2.50
C GLY A 106 -5.88 2.25 2.94
N LEU A 107 -6.71 3.22 3.35
CA LEU A 107 -8.10 2.98 3.73
C LEU A 107 -8.93 2.49 2.53
N THR A 108 -8.71 3.07 1.35
CA THR A 108 -9.39 2.66 0.11
C THR A 108 -8.94 1.27 -0.34
N LEU A 109 -7.65 0.95 -0.25
CA LEU A 109 -7.11 -0.38 -0.54
C LEU A 109 -7.70 -1.43 0.39
N GLY A 110 -7.99 -1.09 1.65
CA GLY A 110 -8.73 -1.97 2.56
C GLY A 110 -10.13 -2.38 2.08
N VAL A 111 -10.69 -1.66 1.10
CA VAL A 111 -11.97 -1.98 0.46
C VAL A 111 -11.76 -2.71 -0.87
N VAL A 112 -10.86 -2.23 -1.71
CA VAL A 112 -10.73 -2.67 -3.11
C VAL A 112 -9.64 -3.71 -3.34
N ASP A 113 -8.77 -3.94 -2.35
CA ASP A 113 -7.65 -4.89 -2.38
C ASP A 113 -7.49 -5.61 -1.02
N GLY A 114 -8.60 -6.20 -0.55
CA GLY A 114 -8.69 -6.92 0.74
C GLY A 114 -7.73 -8.11 0.89
N PHE A 115 -7.09 -8.56 -0.19
CA PHE A 115 -6.07 -9.61 -0.15
C PHE A 115 -4.75 -9.15 0.48
N ASN A 116 -4.47 -7.85 0.45
CA ASN A 116 -3.19 -7.27 0.87
C ASN A 116 -3.35 -6.19 1.94
N SER A 117 -4.49 -5.50 1.95
CA SER A 117 -4.75 -4.34 2.82
C SER A 117 -6.06 -4.51 3.56
N GLY A 118 -6.15 -3.95 4.76
CA GLY A 118 -7.40 -3.90 5.51
C GLY A 118 -7.20 -3.39 6.94
N ILE A 119 -8.29 -2.91 7.54
CA ILE A 119 -8.29 -2.48 8.95
C ILE A 119 -8.07 -3.65 9.93
N GLY A 120 -8.25 -4.89 9.47
CA GLY A 120 -7.99 -6.11 10.24
C GLY A 120 -6.53 -6.59 10.26
N GLY A 121 -5.59 -5.81 9.71
CA GLY A 121 -4.16 -6.16 9.69
C GLY A 121 -3.26 -5.06 10.24
N GLY A 122 -2.00 -5.06 9.81
CA GLY A 122 -0.99 -4.09 10.17
C GLY A 122 -0.42 -3.33 8.97
N CYS A 123 0.43 -2.34 9.25
CA CYS A 123 1.14 -1.61 8.21
C CYS A 123 2.49 -1.08 8.71
N PHE A 124 3.31 -0.61 7.78
CA PHE A 124 4.48 0.20 8.08
C PHE A 124 4.38 1.49 7.27
N LEU A 125 4.75 2.62 7.87
CA LEU A 125 4.88 3.88 7.14
C LEU A 125 6.33 4.37 7.23
N LEU A 126 6.88 4.75 6.10
CA LEU A 126 8.18 5.43 6.03
C LEU A 126 7.95 6.84 5.49
N ILE A 127 8.18 7.83 6.33
CA ILE A 127 7.87 9.23 6.04
C ILE A 127 9.17 10.01 5.96
N ARG A 128 9.40 10.73 4.86
CA ARG A 128 10.45 11.73 4.77
C ARG A 128 9.84 13.12 4.87
N THR A 129 10.18 13.87 5.92
CA THR A 129 9.65 15.23 6.13
C THR A 129 10.31 16.22 5.17
N PRO A 130 9.73 17.41 4.96
CA PRO A 130 10.35 18.46 4.15
C PRO A 130 11.73 18.91 4.67
N ARG A 131 12.02 18.69 5.96
CA ARG A 131 13.32 18.99 6.59
C ARG A 131 14.36 17.88 6.37
N GLY A 132 13.99 16.80 5.69
CA GLY A 132 14.86 15.66 5.41
C GLY A 132 14.90 14.59 6.49
N GLU A 133 14.15 14.75 7.59
CA GLU A 133 13.99 13.72 8.63
C GLU A 133 13.28 12.50 8.06
N ILE A 134 13.72 11.31 8.46
CA ILE A 134 13.09 10.04 8.09
C ILE A 134 12.48 9.43 9.34
N VAL A 135 11.18 9.15 9.29
CA VAL A 135 10.41 8.57 10.39
C VAL A 135 9.83 7.23 9.92
N GLY A 136 10.13 6.17 10.66
CA GLY A 136 9.48 4.87 10.51
C GLY A 136 8.38 4.71 11.55
N ILE A 137 7.20 4.28 11.11
CA ILE A 137 6.07 3.92 11.97
C ILE A 137 5.84 2.42 11.81
N ASP A 138 5.90 1.71 12.93
CA ASP A 138 5.57 0.30 13.03
C ASP A 138 4.13 0.15 13.51
N GLY A 139 3.25 -0.22 12.58
CA GLY A 139 1.86 -0.60 12.84
C GLY A 139 1.64 -2.09 12.65
N ARG A 140 2.67 -2.92 12.85
CA ARG A 140 2.56 -4.37 12.76
C ARG A 140 1.60 -4.89 13.82
N GLU A 141 0.90 -5.97 13.48
CA GLU A 141 0.02 -6.66 14.39
C GLU A 141 0.79 -7.22 15.60
N ALA A 142 0.16 -7.19 16.77
CA ALA A 142 0.73 -7.73 17.99
C ALA A 142 0.10 -9.09 18.33
N ALA A 143 0.91 -10.03 18.84
CA ALA A 143 0.36 -11.26 19.39
C ALA A 143 -0.63 -10.93 20.53
N PRO A 144 -1.82 -11.56 20.59
CA PRO A 144 -2.76 -11.33 21.69
C PRO A 144 -2.13 -11.60 23.06
N ALA A 145 -2.63 -10.97 24.12
CA ALA A 145 -2.11 -11.16 25.48
C ALA A 145 -2.17 -12.62 25.98
N THR A 146 -3.07 -13.43 25.41
CA THR A 146 -3.23 -14.86 25.71
C THR A 146 -2.39 -15.77 24.79
N ALA A 147 -1.61 -15.21 23.87
CA ALA A 147 -0.75 -15.99 23.00
C ALA A 147 0.36 -16.68 23.81
N HIS A 148 0.70 -17.91 23.42
CA HIS A 148 1.76 -18.69 24.04
C HIS A 148 2.46 -19.56 23.00
N GLN A 149 3.68 -20.00 23.32
CA GLN A 149 4.58 -20.69 22.39
C GLN A 149 3.92 -21.90 21.69
N ASP A 150 3.11 -22.66 22.43
CA ASP A 150 2.55 -23.93 21.95
C ASP A 150 1.14 -23.81 21.36
N MET A 151 0.62 -22.59 21.13
CA MET A 151 -0.78 -22.38 20.70
C MET A 151 -1.11 -22.97 19.31
N TYR A 152 -0.10 -23.27 18.51
CA TYR A 152 -0.24 -23.90 17.18
C TYR A 152 0.16 -25.38 17.16
N LEU A 153 0.32 -26.01 18.34
CA LEU A 153 0.61 -27.44 18.44
C LEU A 153 -0.68 -28.25 18.60
N LYS A 154 -0.73 -29.39 17.91
CA LYS A 154 -1.77 -30.41 18.05
C LYS A 154 -1.09 -31.74 18.36
N ASN A 155 -1.37 -32.30 19.53
CA ASN A 155 -0.70 -33.52 20.03
C ASN A 155 0.84 -33.41 20.10
N GLY A 156 1.37 -32.20 20.35
CA GLY A 156 2.81 -31.95 20.43
C GLY A 156 3.51 -31.70 19.07
N GLU A 157 2.77 -31.75 17.96
CA GLU A 157 3.29 -31.46 16.62
C GLU A 157 2.70 -30.15 16.08
N ALA A 158 3.48 -29.40 15.31
CA ALA A 158 3.00 -28.17 14.69
C ALA A 158 1.91 -28.48 13.65
N ASP A 159 0.79 -27.77 13.75
CA ASP A 159 -0.28 -27.80 12.75
C ASP A 159 -0.34 -26.43 12.05
N PRO A 160 0.23 -26.29 10.85
CA PRO A 160 0.27 -25.01 10.13
C PRO A 160 -1.11 -24.42 9.83
N SER A 161 -2.17 -25.23 9.78
CA SER A 161 -3.51 -24.72 9.51
C SER A 161 -3.98 -23.75 10.60
N LEU A 162 -3.58 -24.00 11.85
CA LEU A 162 -3.94 -23.19 13.03
C LEU A 162 -3.37 -21.76 12.97
N SER A 163 -2.25 -21.56 12.28
CA SER A 163 -1.61 -20.25 12.12
C SER A 163 -1.89 -19.60 10.77
N GLN A 164 -2.71 -20.21 9.91
CA GLN A 164 -2.98 -19.76 8.55
C GLN A 164 -4.46 -19.53 8.24
N SER A 165 -5.36 -20.18 8.99
CA SER A 165 -6.81 -20.07 8.78
C SER A 165 -7.54 -20.01 10.12
N GLY A 166 -8.66 -19.29 10.13
CA GLY A 166 -9.53 -19.16 11.30
C GLY A 166 -9.03 -18.14 12.34
N PRO A 167 -9.79 -17.96 13.43
CA PRO A 167 -9.59 -16.88 14.39
C PRO A 167 -8.28 -16.97 15.16
N LEU A 168 -7.74 -18.18 15.37
CA LEU A 168 -6.48 -18.38 16.09
C LEU A 168 -5.27 -17.80 15.33
N ALA A 169 -5.36 -17.67 14.00
CA ALA A 169 -4.33 -17.10 13.15
C ALA A 169 -4.30 -15.57 13.17
N ILE A 170 -5.27 -14.91 13.83
CA ILE A 170 -5.40 -13.45 13.84
C ILE A 170 -4.63 -12.84 15.01
N ALA A 171 -3.78 -11.87 14.69
CA ALA A 171 -3.10 -11.01 15.66
C ALA A 171 -3.89 -9.70 15.86
N VAL A 172 -3.58 -8.94 16.92
CA VAL A 172 -4.24 -7.65 17.21
C VAL A 172 -3.90 -6.65 16.10
N PRO A 173 -4.88 -6.13 15.33
CA PRO A 173 -4.60 -5.23 14.21
C PRO A 173 -3.94 -3.91 14.63
N GLY A 174 -3.01 -3.40 13.83
CA GLY A 174 -2.24 -2.19 14.13
C GLY A 174 -2.40 -1.06 13.10
N ALA A 175 -3.04 -1.30 11.95
CA ALA A 175 -3.06 -0.36 10.84
C ALA A 175 -3.74 0.98 11.18
N LEU A 176 -4.91 0.97 11.82
CA LEU A 176 -5.64 2.19 12.16
C LEU A 176 -4.89 3.05 13.20
N ALA A 177 -4.29 2.42 14.21
CA ALA A 177 -3.48 3.11 15.20
C ALA A 177 -2.27 3.80 14.55
N ALA A 178 -1.60 3.12 13.61
CA ALA A 178 -0.48 3.71 12.87
C ALA A 178 -0.93 4.87 11.96
N TYR A 179 -2.08 4.75 11.29
CA TYR A 179 -2.65 5.83 10.48
C TYR A 179 -3.02 7.05 11.32
N GLU A 180 -3.73 6.86 12.44
CA GLU A 180 -4.09 7.96 13.34
C GLU A 180 -2.84 8.64 13.91
N TRP A 181 -1.85 7.87 14.34
CA TRP A 181 -0.60 8.42 14.83
C TRP A 181 0.13 9.22 13.75
N ALA A 182 0.24 8.68 12.52
CA ALA A 182 0.86 9.37 11.39
C ALA A 182 0.16 10.70 11.08
N LEU A 183 -1.18 10.70 11.06
CA LEU A 183 -1.98 11.91 10.80
C LEU A 183 -1.83 12.94 11.92
N SER A 184 -1.81 12.50 13.18
CA SER A 184 -1.65 13.40 14.33
C SER A 184 -0.32 14.15 14.33
N ARG A 185 0.74 13.55 13.78
CA ARG A 185 2.10 14.10 13.75
C ARG A 185 2.42 14.82 12.46
N PHE A 186 1.96 14.28 11.34
CA PHE A 186 2.40 14.69 10.02
C PHE A 186 1.27 14.99 9.05
N GLY A 187 0.01 14.71 9.39
CA GLY A 187 -1.15 14.97 8.53
C GLY A 187 -1.65 16.42 8.60
N LYS A 188 -2.55 16.77 7.68
CA LYS A 188 -3.38 17.98 7.72
C LYS A 188 -4.87 17.66 7.86
N ARG A 189 -5.26 16.40 7.71
CA ARG A 189 -6.64 15.91 7.78
C ARG A 189 -6.76 14.87 8.90
N SER A 190 -7.97 14.74 9.45
CA SER A 190 -8.27 13.69 10.43
C SER A 190 -8.60 12.37 9.75
N LEU A 191 -8.34 11.26 10.44
CA LEU A 191 -8.71 9.92 9.99
C LEU A 191 -10.21 9.85 9.70
N ASN A 192 -11.01 10.47 10.58
CA ASN A 192 -12.46 10.57 10.50
C ASN A 192 -12.95 11.10 9.15
N THR A 193 -12.22 12.05 8.56
CA THR A 193 -12.57 12.59 7.23
C THR A 193 -12.03 11.70 6.11
N LEU A 194 -10.79 11.20 6.24
CA LEU A 194 -10.11 10.42 5.21
C LEU A 194 -10.70 9.02 4.99
N ILE A 195 -11.40 8.46 5.97
CA ILE A 195 -12.05 7.15 5.85
C ILE A 195 -13.37 7.19 5.07
N MET A 196 -14.03 8.35 5.02
CA MET A 196 -15.37 8.48 4.42
C MET A 196 -15.44 8.17 2.92
N PRO A 197 -14.46 8.57 2.07
CA PRO A 197 -14.43 8.13 0.68
C PRO A 197 -14.40 6.60 0.53
N ALA A 198 -13.57 5.91 1.32
CA ALA A 198 -13.50 4.46 1.30
C ALA A 198 -14.81 3.82 1.79
N ALA A 199 -15.46 4.40 2.81
CA ALA A 199 -16.77 3.97 3.27
C ALA A 199 -17.82 4.03 2.15
N ARG A 200 -17.83 5.13 1.35
CA ARG A 200 -18.71 5.27 0.19
C ARG A 200 -18.42 4.25 -0.90
N ILE A 201 -17.15 3.91 -1.14
CA ILE A 201 -16.78 2.87 -2.10
C ILE A 201 -17.27 1.50 -1.62
N ALA A 202 -17.14 1.19 -0.33
CA ALA A 202 -17.64 -0.06 0.24
C ALA A 202 -19.18 -0.16 0.14
N GLU A 203 -19.88 0.96 0.36
CA GLU A 203 -21.34 1.05 0.30
C GLU A 203 -21.89 0.95 -1.13
N ASN A 204 -21.32 1.71 -2.08
CA ASN A 204 -21.77 1.75 -3.47
C ASN A 204 -21.22 0.57 -4.31
N GLY A 205 -20.18 -0.08 -3.78
CA GLY A 205 -19.45 -1.15 -4.42
C GLY A 205 -18.56 -0.72 -5.59
N PHE A 206 -17.69 -1.64 -5.99
CA PHE A 206 -16.80 -1.50 -7.14
C PHE A 206 -16.92 -2.72 -8.07
N LEU A 207 -16.51 -2.56 -9.32
CA LEU A 207 -16.55 -3.66 -10.30
C LEU A 207 -15.35 -4.57 -10.11
N ILE A 208 -15.60 -5.87 -10.01
CA ILE A 208 -14.56 -6.90 -9.98
C ILE A 208 -13.85 -6.95 -11.33
N ASP A 209 -12.53 -6.86 -11.32
CA ASP A 209 -11.68 -7.11 -12.49
C ASP A 209 -11.17 -8.56 -12.53
N GLU A 210 -10.43 -8.91 -13.59
CA GLU A 210 -9.83 -10.24 -13.75
C GLU A 210 -8.87 -10.61 -12.61
N GLY A 211 -8.12 -9.63 -12.10
CA GLY A 211 -7.14 -9.84 -11.03
C GLY A 211 -7.81 -10.17 -9.70
N PHE A 212 -8.89 -9.46 -9.36
CA PHE A 212 -9.70 -9.71 -8.17
C PHE A 212 -10.44 -11.05 -8.31
N HIS A 213 -11.09 -11.30 -9.45
CA HIS A 213 -11.79 -12.56 -9.71
C HIS A 213 -10.85 -13.77 -9.57
N SER A 214 -9.67 -13.72 -10.19
CA SER A 214 -8.69 -14.81 -10.14
C SER A 214 -8.21 -15.08 -8.70
N ARG A 215 -8.03 -14.03 -7.90
CA ARG A 215 -7.64 -14.15 -6.48
C ARG A 215 -8.74 -14.78 -5.63
N ILE A 216 -10.00 -14.33 -5.74
CA ILE A 216 -11.13 -14.98 -5.04
C ILE A 216 -11.24 -16.43 -5.46
N ARG A 217 -11.20 -16.72 -6.77
CA ARG A 217 -11.27 -18.09 -7.30
C ARG A 217 -10.20 -19.00 -6.69
N GLY A 218 -8.99 -18.48 -6.48
CA GLY A 218 -7.89 -19.23 -5.87
C GLY A 218 -8.11 -19.61 -4.40
N VAL A 219 -9.06 -18.98 -3.71
CA VAL A 219 -9.35 -19.22 -2.28
C VAL A 219 -10.81 -19.58 -2.00
N VAL A 220 -11.61 -19.93 -3.02
CA VAL A 220 -13.04 -20.25 -2.87
C VAL A 220 -13.28 -21.31 -1.81
N GLU A 221 -12.50 -22.39 -1.79
CA GLU A 221 -12.70 -23.47 -0.81
C GLU A 221 -12.50 -22.96 0.63
N ARG A 222 -11.52 -22.08 0.85
CA ARG A 222 -11.31 -21.47 2.17
C ARG A 222 -12.42 -20.49 2.53
N LEU A 223 -12.92 -19.71 1.56
CA LEU A 223 -14.05 -18.79 1.80
C LEU A 223 -15.32 -19.55 2.20
N ARG A 224 -15.55 -20.76 1.66
CA ARG A 224 -16.69 -21.61 2.02
C ARG A 224 -16.65 -22.11 3.47
N GLU A 225 -15.48 -22.11 4.12
CA GLU A 225 -15.35 -22.47 5.54
C GLU A 225 -15.92 -21.38 6.47
N PHE A 226 -16.11 -20.16 5.97
CA PHE A 226 -16.57 -19.00 6.75
C PHE A 226 -17.80 -18.36 6.10
N SER A 227 -19.00 -18.64 6.63
CA SER A 227 -20.28 -18.15 6.09
C SER A 227 -20.29 -16.64 5.80
N GLU A 228 -19.75 -15.85 6.74
CA GLU A 228 -19.73 -14.40 6.69
C GLU A 228 -18.84 -13.89 5.55
N ALA A 229 -17.74 -14.58 5.26
CA ALA A 229 -16.89 -14.26 4.11
C ALA A 229 -17.49 -14.76 2.79
N ALA A 230 -18.10 -15.95 2.81
CA ALA A 230 -18.78 -16.52 1.65
C ALA A 230 -19.92 -15.60 1.16
N ASP A 231 -20.73 -15.06 2.07
CA ASP A 231 -21.84 -14.17 1.76
C ASP A 231 -21.42 -12.86 1.09
N ILE A 232 -20.19 -12.42 1.33
CA ILE A 232 -19.62 -11.21 0.72
C ILE A 232 -19.00 -11.51 -0.64
N PHE A 233 -18.21 -12.59 -0.75
CA PHE A 233 -17.30 -12.79 -1.88
C PHE A 233 -17.75 -13.84 -2.89
N LEU A 234 -18.78 -14.63 -2.58
CA LEU A 234 -19.27 -15.73 -3.42
C LEU A 234 -20.71 -15.51 -3.90
N ASP A 235 -21.01 -16.03 -5.10
CA ASP A 235 -22.36 -16.04 -5.67
C ASP A 235 -23.28 -17.05 -4.96
N GLY A 236 -24.57 -17.07 -5.35
CA GLY A 236 -25.55 -18.01 -4.80
C GLY A 236 -25.29 -19.49 -5.13
N GLN A 237 -24.22 -19.81 -5.86
CA GLN A 237 -23.72 -21.16 -6.10
C GLN A 237 -22.37 -21.40 -5.41
N HIS A 238 -21.98 -20.53 -4.47
CA HIS A 238 -20.70 -20.56 -3.75
C HIS A 238 -19.48 -20.54 -4.66
N ARG A 239 -19.53 -19.77 -5.76
CA ARG A 239 -18.39 -19.53 -6.66
C ARG A 239 -17.97 -18.07 -6.57
N ALA A 240 -16.73 -17.77 -6.94
CA ALA A 240 -16.27 -16.39 -7.05
C ALA A 240 -17.22 -15.58 -7.95
N HIS A 241 -17.61 -14.37 -7.51
CA HIS A 241 -18.38 -13.48 -8.36
C HIS A 241 -17.69 -13.23 -9.71
N PRO A 242 -18.44 -13.11 -10.82
CA PRO A 242 -17.86 -12.93 -12.14
C PRO A 242 -17.22 -11.55 -12.30
N VAL A 243 -16.30 -11.42 -13.25
CA VAL A 243 -15.75 -10.13 -13.68
C VAL A 243 -16.90 -9.20 -14.12
N GLY A 244 -16.81 -7.93 -13.73
CA GLY A 244 -17.86 -6.94 -13.94
C GLY A 244 -18.99 -6.98 -12.91
N HIS A 245 -19.00 -7.96 -12.00
CA HIS A 245 -19.91 -7.92 -10.84
C HIS A 245 -19.58 -6.72 -9.94
N ARG A 246 -20.61 -6.03 -9.46
CA ARG A 246 -20.47 -4.94 -8.48
C ARG A 246 -20.45 -5.53 -7.07
N LEU A 247 -19.25 -5.63 -6.50
CA LEU A 247 -19.06 -6.11 -5.13
C LEU A 247 -19.40 -4.98 -4.14
N VAL A 248 -20.41 -5.21 -3.30
CA VAL A 248 -20.82 -4.31 -2.21
C VAL A 248 -20.41 -4.91 -0.87
N GLN A 249 -19.82 -4.10 0.00
CA GLN A 249 -19.34 -4.51 1.33
C GLN A 249 -20.05 -3.67 2.40
N SER A 250 -21.36 -3.89 2.57
CA SER A 250 -22.21 -3.05 3.43
C SER A 250 -21.77 -3.02 4.88
N ASP A 251 -21.29 -4.14 5.43
CA ASP A 251 -20.83 -4.18 6.83
C ASP A 251 -19.49 -3.48 7.02
N LEU A 252 -18.58 -3.61 6.06
CA LEU A 252 -17.34 -2.82 6.05
C LEU A 252 -17.64 -1.32 5.96
N ALA A 253 -18.63 -0.92 5.14
CA ALA A 253 -19.06 0.47 5.05
C ALA A 253 -19.60 1.00 6.39
N LYS A 254 -20.42 0.22 7.10
CA LYS A 254 -20.92 0.56 8.45
C LYS A 254 -19.77 0.70 9.45
N THR A 255 -18.80 -0.20 9.42
CA THR A 255 -17.60 -0.14 10.27
C THR A 255 -16.78 1.11 9.97
N TYR A 256 -16.51 1.40 8.70
CA TYR A 256 -15.76 2.60 8.30
C TYR A 256 -16.48 3.89 8.68
N ARG A 257 -17.81 3.96 8.54
CA ARG A 257 -18.61 5.10 9.00
C ARG A 257 -18.55 5.24 10.53
N SER A 258 -18.62 4.13 11.26
CA SER A 258 -18.54 4.15 12.73
C SER A 258 -17.18 4.63 13.21
N ILE A 259 -16.08 4.22 12.56
CA ILE A 259 -14.74 4.77 12.80
C ILE A 259 -14.70 6.26 12.43
N GLY A 260 -15.33 6.65 11.31
CA GLY A 260 -15.48 8.03 10.88
C GLY A 260 -16.17 8.92 11.92
N ASP A 261 -17.19 8.40 12.59
CA ASP A 261 -17.99 9.16 13.54
C ASP A 261 -17.40 9.14 14.96
N LYS A 262 -16.82 8.01 15.38
CA LYS A 262 -16.40 7.76 16.77
C LYS A 262 -14.89 7.75 16.99
N GLY A 263 -14.09 7.79 15.92
CA GLY A 263 -12.63 7.68 15.99
C GLY A 263 -12.14 6.22 16.06
N VAL A 264 -10.82 6.04 16.16
CA VAL A 264 -10.18 4.71 16.19
C VAL A 264 -10.60 3.90 17.41
N GLU A 265 -10.93 4.54 18.54
CA GLU A 265 -11.39 3.88 19.78
C GLU A 265 -12.66 3.03 19.61
N PHE A 266 -13.42 3.21 18.52
CA PHE A 266 -14.54 2.33 18.22
C PHE A 266 -14.11 0.92 17.75
N PHE A 267 -12.93 0.81 17.13
CA PHE A 267 -12.42 -0.39 16.49
C PHE A 267 -11.53 -1.20 17.44
#